data_AF-A0A820L689-F1
#
_entry.id   AF-A0A820L689-F1
#
_cell.length_a   1.000
_cell.length_b   1.000
_cell.length_c   1.000
_cell.angle_alpha   90.00
_cell.angle_beta   90.00
_cell.angle_gamma   90.00
#
_symmetry.space_group_name_H-M   'P 1'
#
loop_
_entity.id
_entity.type
_entity.pdbx_description
1 polymer ?
#
loop_
_entity_poly.entity_id
_entity_poly.type
_entity_poly.pdbx_seq_one_letter_code
_entity_poly.pdbx_strand_id
1 'polypeptide(L)'
;EQYGHITPESTIQNISAVVKTGDVHVAVYDLSENILYLANAAASNKQGPKPAYQRQFNKLDLKIEYDRKQPSIDVIEDQYRP
;
A
#
# COMPACT_ATOMS: atom_id res chain seq x y z
N GLU A 1 22.06 3.19 7.68
CA GLU A 1 21.34 3.93 8.74
C GLU A 1 20.56 5.07 8.10
N GLN A 2 19.30 5.26 8.46
CA GLN A 2 18.39 6.27 7.90
C GLN A 2 18.18 7.36 8.96
N TYR A 3 19.18 8.21 9.18
CA TYR A 3 19.15 9.24 10.24
C TYR A 3 18.21 10.39 9.88
N GLY A 4 16.93 10.28 10.28
CA GLY A 4 15.93 11.35 10.16
C GLY A 4 15.40 11.63 8.75
N HIS A 5 15.98 11.02 7.71
CA HIS A 5 15.49 11.08 6.34
C HIS A 5 14.77 9.78 5.97
N ILE A 6 13.56 9.59 6.48
CA ILE A 6 12.70 8.49 6.06
C ILE A 6 11.97 8.93 4.80
N THR A 7 12.44 8.48 3.64
CA THR A 7 11.76 8.68 2.35
C THR A 7 10.90 7.47 2.01
N PRO A 8 10.00 7.56 1.04
CA PRO A 8 9.23 6.41 0.58
C PRO A 8 10.11 5.27 0.08
N GLU A 9 11.15 5.58 -0.71
CA GLU A 9 12.10 4.59 -1.24
C GLU A 9 12.84 3.89 -0.11
N SER A 10 13.28 4.64 0.90
CA SER A 10 13.99 4.05 2.02
C SER A 10 13.09 3.24 2.94
N THR A 11 11.84 3.65 3.10
CA THR A 11 10.83 2.87 3.82
C THR A 11 10.56 1.54 3.12
N ILE A 12 10.42 1.57 1.79
CA ILE A 12 10.18 0.36 0.99
C ILE A 12 11.39 -0.58 1.07
N GLN A 13 12.58 -0.09 0.69
CA GLN A 13 13.76 -0.94 0.53
C GLN A 13 14.44 -1.31 1.85
N ASN A 14 14.54 -0.36 2.78
CA ASN A 14 15.41 -0.49 3.95
C ASN A 14 14.65 -0.74 5.25
N ILE A 15 13.32 -0.62 5.24
CA ILE A 15 12.47 -0.94 6.40
C ILE A 15 11.59 -2.14 6.07
N SER A 16 10.54 -1.97 5.27
CA SER A 16 9.53 -3.02 5.05
C SER A 16 10.12 -4.31 4.46
N ALA A 17 11.04 -4.21 3.51
CA ALA A 17 11.71 -5.38 2.92
C ALA A 17 12.71 -6.05 3.86
N VAL A 18 13.35 -5.28 4.75
CA VAL A 18 14.34 -5.79 5.72
C VAL A 18 13.65 -6.53 6.85
N VAL A 19 12.59 -5.95 7.42
CA VAL A 19 11.83 -6.58 8.50
C VAL A 19 10.82 -7.62 8.01
N LYS A 20 10.67 -7.77 6.68
CA LYS A 20 9.75 -8.71 6.02
C LYS A 20 8.33 -8.60 6.57
N THR A 21 7.86 -7.36 6.70
CA THR A 21 6.49 -7.07 7.16
C THR A 21 5.66 -6.54 6.01
N GLY A 22 4.37 -6.91 5.99
CA GLY A 22 3.47 -6.55 4.90
C GLY A 22 3.53 -7.55 3.75
N ASP A 23 3.51 -8.85 4.05
CA ASP A 23 3.55 -9.92 3.05
C ASP A 23 2.42 -9.79 2.02
N VAL A 24 1.22 -9.44 2.48
CA VAL A 24 0.03 -9.32 1.63
C VAL A 24 -0.15 -7.93 1.06
N HIS A 25 0.26 -6.90 1.80
CA HIS A 25 -0.01 -5.50 1.46
C HIS A 25 1.02 -4.59 2.14
N VAL A 26 1.57 -3.65 1.37
CA VAL A 26 2.40 -2.55 1.88
C VAL A 26 1.88 -1.25 1.30
N ALA A 27 1.63 -0.29 2.18
CA ALA A 27 1.26 1.08 1.85
C ALA A 27 2.24 2.02 2.56
N VAL A 28 2.88 2.90 1.81
CA VAL A 28 3.76 3.95 2.33
C VAL A 28 3.18 5.29 1.91
N TYR A 29 2.81 6.10 2.90
CA TYR A 29 2.24 7.42 2.71
C TYR A 29 3.33 8.48 2.85
N ASP A 30 3.58 9.22 1.78
CA ASP A 30 4.30 10.48 1.84
C ASP A 30 3.29 11.62 2.02
N LEU A 31 3.13 12.08 3.26
CA LEU A 31 2.20 13.16 3.59
C LEU A 31 2.72 14.54 3.17
N SER A 32 4.02 14.68 2.90
CA SER A 32 4.60 15.96 2.47
C SER A 32 4.22 16.27 1.02
N GLU A 33 4.29 15.25 0.16
CA GLU A 33 3.92 15.38 -1.25
C GLU A 33 2.49 14.94 -1.55
N ASN A 34 1.84 14.27 -0.59
CA ASN A 34 0.52 13.65 -0.70
C ASN A 34 0.50 12.52 -1.75
N ILE A 35 1.43 11.59 -1.60
CA ILE A 35 1.66 10.47 -2.51
C ILE A 35 1.55 9.15 -1.73
N LEU A 36 0.85 8.17 -2.31
CA LEU A 36 0.79 6.80 -1.81
C LEU A 36 1.61 5.88 -2.69
N TYR A 37 2.55 5.16 -2.08
CA TYR A 37 3.24 4.02 -2.69
C TYR A 37 2.60 2.73 -2.21
N LEU A 38 2.11 1.91 -3.13
CA LEU A 38 1.30 0.73 -2.81
C LEU A 38 1.78 -0.54 -3.53
N ALA A 39 1.93 -1.63 -2.78
CA ALA A 39 2.11 -2.98 -3.32
C ALA A 39 1.19 -3.99 -2.62
N ASN A 40 0.68 -4.95 -3.38
CA ASN A 40 -0.08 -6.11 -2.88
C ASN A 40 0.66 -7.39 -3.19
N ALA A 41 0.48 -8.47 -2.44
CA ALA A 41 0.95 -9.80 -2.84
C ALA A 41 0.31 -10.18 -4.18
N ALA A 42 1.05 -10.91 -5.01
CA ALA A 42 0.48 -11.56 -6.18
C ALA A 42 0.29 -13.05 -5.89
N ALA A 43 -0.83 -13.60 -6.36
CA ALA A 43 -0.93 -15.03 -6.57
C ALA A 43 0.19 -15.45 -7.52
N SER A 44 1.04 -16.38 -7.09
CA SER A 44 2.15 -16.85 -7.93
C SER A 44 1.74 -18.02 -8.81
N ASN A 45 2.32 -18.06 -9.98
CA ASN A 45 2.74 -19.27 -10.67
C ASN A 45 3.77 -20.09 -9.84
N LYS A 46 3.70 -21.43 -9.89
CA LYS A 46 4.58 -22.53 -9.39
C LYS A 46 5.50 -22.40 -8.13
N GLN A 47 5.93 -21.23 -7.66
CA GLN A 47 6.91 -21.03 -6.58
C GLN A 47 6.36 -20.41 -5.28
N GLY A 48 5.07 -20.11 -5.19
CA GLY A 48 4.45 -19.49 -4.00
C GLY A 48 4.35 -17.96 -4.10
N PRO A 49 3.31 -17.34 -3.50
CA PRO A 49 2.95 -15.93 -3.72
C PRO A 49 4.12 -15.00 -3.41
N LYS A 50 4.43 -14.08 -4.33
CA LYS A 50 5.51 -13.10 -4.09
C LYS A 50 5.04 -12.06 -3.07
N PRO A 51 5.70 -11.92 -1.91
CA PRO A 51 5.32 -10.97 -0.88
C PRO A 51 5.35 -9.53 -1.39
N ALA A 52 4.43 -8.68 -0.91
CA ALA A 52 4.27 -7.31 -1.41
C ALA A 52 5.52 -6.45 -1.22
N TYR A 53 6.26 -6.60 -0.11
CA TYR A 53 7.52 -5.87 0.12
C TYR A 53 8.64 -6.21 -0.90
N GLN A 54 8.49 -7.29 -1.67
CA GLN A 54 9.42 -7.66 -2.76
C GLN A 54 8.91 -7.27 -4.16
N ARG A 55 7.74 -6.63 -4.24
CA ARG A 55 7.10 -6.28 -5.51
C ARG A 55 7.37 -4.82 -5.87
N GLN A 56 7.12 -4.52 -7.14
CA GLN A 56 7.08 -3.15 -7.60
C GLN A 56 5.89 -2.43 -6.96
N PHE A 57 6.13 -1.21 -6.51
CA PHE A 57 5.12 -0.34 -5.93
C PHE A 57 4.48 0.51 -7.02
N ASN A 58 3.16 0.64 -6.95
CA ASN A 58 2.42 1.66 -7.70
C ASN A 58 2.54 2.99 -6.96
N LYS A 59 2.74 4.07 -7.70
CA LYS A 59 2.74 5.44 -7.18
C LYS A 59 1.41 6.10 -7.53
N LEU A 60 0.68 6.55 -6.51
CA LEU A 60 -0.61 7.22 -6.64
C LEU A 60 -0.47 8.65 -6.10
N ASP A 61 -0.86 9.64 -6.91
CA ASP A 61 -0.99 11.02 -6.46
C ASP A 61 -2.35 11.19 -5.78
N LEU A 62 -2.35 11.31 -4.46
CA LEU A 62 -3.59 11.32 -3.68
C LEU A 62 -4.41 12.59 -3.90
N LYS A 63 -3.81 13.68 -4.37
CA LYS A 63 -4.58 14.89 -4.73
C LYS A 63 -5.52 14.57 -5.88
N ILE A 64 -5.00 13.86 -6.89
CA ILE A 64 -5.81 13.39 -8.03
C ILE A 64 -6.84 12.37 -7.55
N GLU A 65 -6.44 11.40 -6.73
CA GLU A 65 -7.35 10.32 -6.33
C GLU A 65 -8.51 10.81 -5.44
N TYR A 66 -8.28 11.81 -4.59
CA TYR A 66 -9.33 12.36 -3.72
C TYR A 66 -10.31 13.28 -4.46
N ASP A 67 -9.89 13.88 -5.57
CA ASP A 67 -10.77 14.68 -6.42
C ASP A 67 -11.68 13.83 -7.32
N ARG A 68 -11.43 12.52 -7.44
CA ARG A 68 -12.28 11.62 -8.22
C ARG A 68 -13.66 11.48 -7.58
N LYS A 69 -14.69 11.39 -8.42
CA LYS A 69 -16.05 11.09 -7.97
C LYS A 69 -16.06 9.79 -7.18
N GLN A 70 -16.49 9.86 -5.93
CA GLN A 70 -16.57 8.70 -5.06
C GLN A 70 -17.63 7.71 -5.60
N PRO A 71 -17.39 6.40 -5.48
CA PRO A 71 -18.40 5.40 -5.78
C PRO A 71 -19.64 5.65 -4.91
N SER A 72 -20.83 5.64 -5.52
CA SER A 72 -22.07 5.55 -4.75
C SER A 72 -22.16 4.13 -4.17
N ILE A 73 -21.87 3.99 -2.88
CA ILE A 73 -22.10 2.73 -2.17
C ILE A 73 -23.51 2.79 -1.60
N ASP A 74 -24.42 2.01 -2.19
CA ASP A 74 -25.68 1.68 -1.55
C ASP A 74 -25.36 0.73 -0.39
N VAL A 75 -25.23 1.27 0.82
CA VAL A 75 -25.09 0.44 2.02
C VAL A 75 -26.41 -0.31 2.20
N ILE A 76 -26.41 -1.60 1.90
CA ILE A 76 -27.52 -2.49 2.28
C ILE A 76 -27.40 -2.66 3.80
N GLU A 77 -28.13 -1.85 4.58
CA GLU A 77 -28.27 -1.96 6.04
C GLU A 77 -29.11 -3.19 6.45
N ASP A 78 -28.84 -4.35 5.88
CA ASP A 78 -29.50 -5.58 6.28
C ASP A 78 -28.43 -6.62 6.62
N GLN A 79 -28.54 -7.21 7.82
CA GLN A 79 -27.92 -8.45 8.32
C GLN A 79 -27.05 -8.34 9.59
N TYR A 80 -27.02 -7.22 10.32
CA TYR A 80 -26.53 -7.22 11.72
C TYR A 80 -27.51 -6.53 12.66
N ARG A 81 -28.58 -7.26 13.04
CA ARG A 81 -29.25 -7.07 14.32
C ARG A 81 -28.90 -8.28 15.21
N PRO A 82 -28.43 -8.06 16.45
CA PRO A 82 -28.17 -9.14 17.40
C PRO A 82 -29.45 -9.86 17.82
#